data_AF-A0A292RB23-F1
#
_entry.id   AF-A0A292RB23-F1
#
_cell.length_a   1.000
_cell.length_b   1.000
_cell.length_c   1.000
_cell.angle_alpha   90.00
_cell.angle_beta   90.00
_cell.angle_gamma   90.00
#
_symmetry.space_group_name_H-M   'P 1'
#
loop_
_entity.id
_entity.type
_entity.pdbx_description
1 polymer ?
#
loop_
_entity_poly.entity_id
_entity_poly.type
_entity_poly.pdbx_seq_one_letter_code
_entity_poly.pdbx_strand_id
1 'polypeptide(L)'
;MNLIVTTANNDYINKQRHYQPAFRGPMDGVLTSTLRTLDTNEMANAVLLDLGAMVAPRTYIDTKKRNANAGAETFFREVSGTFINCLSAGLLATLISHVAVKHISPEIKINPKSWFSDDSIKVLKTAWDRSENNVEKYVTNVFDNMGGQDGKVVAKLKNIDFNKVEWFEENKWKNLTWDNPKYKNIQDNLTTKQGFIKTFADVINDKNITPRDKKQIFNIMESRMTNAIGVNRSVDVKIGEHKLNATMHNILRDTYDMGKDIFTNKNINIDAALTKIKRINKIKIFGALSLASIIGLTNQRLNRKITEKRTGKKGFAGDPDYDAKNGVKNKDNKKGLFFKKILASAGMLAMTIGVMKIKNPKDFVKKLQFTGPISTGNAIKTVYASTIIGRFMAADSNNELRESVTRDYFGFLNWLVLGGFAAKGVANLLDKKQENLFNINKKGKGIKHWLNDISLKTHVEIAAKGKDFARKNIWKLNVAHVAGLAYSTVALGIILPLINIKLANRKPKEQVQK
;
A
#
# COMPACT_ATOMS: atom_id res chain seq x y z
N MET A 1 -11.11 -54.13 -58.47
CA MET A 1 -11.43 -52.74 -58.85
C MET A 1 -11.97 -52.04 -57.60
N ASN A 2 -11.31 -50.97 -57.19
CA ASN A 2 -11.76 -49.93 -56.24
C ASN A 2 -11.91 -50.23 -54.72
N LEU A 3 -10.87 -49.77 -54.02
CA LEU A 3 -10.86 -48.75 -52.95
C LEU A 3 -11.37 -49.07 -51.52
N ILE A 4 -10.37 -49.28 -50.64
CA ILE A 4 -10.11 -48.50 -49.40
C ILE A 4 -11.24 -48.43 -48.34
N VAL A 5 -11.21 -49.37 -47.38
CA VAL A 5 -10.76 -49.18 -45.97
C VAL A 5 -11.07 -47.77 -45.38
N THR A 6 -11.83 -47.54 -44.30
CA THR A 6 -11.57 -47.98 -42.92
C THR A 6 -12.70 -47.51 -41.98
N THR A 7 -13.15 -48.43 -41.12
CA THR A 7 -13.46 -48.32 -39.67
C THR A 7 -14.37 -47.20 -39.12
N ALA A 8 -15.59 -47.60 -38.74
CA ALA A 8 -16.33 -47.03 -37.62
C ALA A 8 -16.52 -48.12 -36.55
N ASN A 9 -15.56 -48.24 -35.63
CA ASN A 9 -15.68 -49.04 -34.41
C ASN A 9 -14.81 -48.36 -33.35
N ASN A 10 -15.37 -47.40 -32.62
CA ASN A 10 -14.68 -46.75 -31.50
C ASN A 10 -15.61 -46.12 -30.46
N ASP A 11 -16.69 -46.81 -30.08
CA ASP A 11 -17.62 -46.36 -29.03
C ASP A 11 -17.35 -46.93 -27.62
N TYR A 12 -16.14 -47.46 -27.35
CA TYR A 12 -15.81 -48.03 -26.03
C TYR A 12 -14.61 -47.41 -25.28
N ILE A 13 -14.00 -46.32 -25.76
CA ILE A 13 -12.94 -45.62 -25.00
C ILE A 13 -13.05 -44.10 -25.13
N ASN A 14 -13.98 -43.46 -24.42
CA ASN A 14 -13.80 -42.07 -23.97
C ASN A 14 -14.83 -41.63 -22.92
N LYS A 15 -14.73 -42.21 -21.73
CA LYS A 15 -15.25 -41.61 -20.48
C LYS A 15 -14.19 -41.66 -19.39
N GLN A 16 -12.98 -41.18 -19.70
CA GLN A 16 -12.14 -40.60 -18.66
C GLN A 16 -12.36 -39.09 -18.71
N ARG A 17 -13.30 -38.60 -17.90
CA ARG A 17 -13.17 -37.25 -17.38
C ARG A 17 -11.80 -37.23 -16.72
N HIS A 18 -10.82 -36.60 -17.35
CA HIS A 18 -9.62 -36.17 -16.67
C HIS A 18 -10.08 -35.22 -15.56
N TYR A 19 -10.39 -35.78 -14.41
CA TYR A 19 -10.25 -35.09 -13.15
C TYR A 19 -8.75 -34.90 -13.00
N GLN A 20 -8.18 -33.90 -13.69
CA GLN A 20 -6.92 -33.35 -13.28
C GLN A 20 -7.19 -32.84 -11.87
N PRO A 21 -6.57 -33.40 -10.82
CA PRO A 21 -6.56 -32.70 -9.57
C PRO A 21 -5.81 -31.40 -9.85
N ALA A 22 -6.57 -30.31 -9.99
CA ALA A 22 -5.98 -29.00 -9.99
C ALA A 22 -5.32 -28.86 -8.63
N PHE A 23 -4.01 -29.06 -8.56
CA PHE A 23 -3.19 -28.51 -7.50
C PHE A 23 -3.25 -26.99 -7.65
N ARG A 24 -4.39 -26.41 -7.28
CA ARG A 24 -4.46 -25.02 -6.83
C ARG A 24 -3.69 -25.04 -5.53
N GLY A 25 -2.40 -24.76 -5.58
CA GLY A 25 -1.60 -24.67 -4.37
C GLY A 25 -2.27 -23.71 -3.38
N PRO A 26 -1.93 -23.76 -2.09
CA PRO A 26 -2.40 -22.78 -1.10
C PRO A 26 -2.17 -21.31 -1.55
N MET A 27 -1.23 -21.09 -2.47
CA MET A 27 -0.92 -19.82 -3.13
C MET A 27 -1.74 -19.46 -4.38
N ASP A 28 -2.36 -20.43 -5.06
CA ASP A 28 -3.00 -20.24 -6.38
C ASP A 28 -4.53 -20.04 -6.30
N GLY A 29 -5.09 -20.01 -5.09
CA GLY A 29 -6.47 -19.59 -4.89
C GLY A 29 -6.64 -18.10 -5.20
N VAL A 30 -7.72 -17.72 -5.90
CA VAL A 30 -8.07 -16.31 -6.20
C VAL A 30 -8.01 -15.47 -4.92
N LEU A 31 -8.57 -15.98 -3.81
CA LEU A 31 -8.52 -15.32 -2.52
C LEU A 31 -7.10 -15.06 -2.02
N THR A 32 -6.24 -16.10 -1.97
CA THR A 32 -4.84 -15.93 -1.53
C THR A 32 -4.09 -14.96 -2.42
N SER A 33 -4.29 -15.02 -3.73
CA SER A 33 -3.64 -14.12 -4.69
C SER A 33 -4.06 -12.67 -4.49
N THR A 34 -5.35 -12.42 -4.27
CA THR A 34 -5.86 -11.08 -3.93
C THR A 34 -5.27 -10.60 -2.61
N LEU A 35 -5.34 -11.40 -1.54
CA LEU A 35 -4.79 -11.02 -0.23
C LEU A 35 -3.28 -10.75 -0.29
N ARG A 36 -2.51 -11.57 -1.01
CA ARG A 36 -1.07 -11.33 -1.26
C ARG A 36 -0.81 -9.98 -1.92
N THR A 37 -1.64 -9.60 -2.89
CA THR A 37 -1.50 -8.30 -3.57
C THR A 37 -1.79 -7.15 -2.61
N LEU A 38 -2.80 -7.28 -1.75
CA LEU A 38 -3.13 -6.25 -0.76
C LEU A 38 -2.04 -6.09 0.30
N ASP A 39 -1.41 -7.19 0.73
CA ASP A 39 -0.32 -7.15 1.70
C ASP A 39 0.93 -6.42 1.21
N THR A 40 1.20 -6.54 -0.09
CA THR A 40 2.41 -6.02 -0.74
C THR A 40 2.18 -4.66 -1.38
N ASN A 41 0.92 -4.25 -1.58
CA ASN A 41 0.54 -2.98 -2.19
C ASN A 41 -0.38 -2.17 -1.28
N GLU A 42 0.22 -1.22 -0.54
CA GLU A 42 -0.48 -0.39 0.43
C GLU A 42 -1.63 0.43 -0.19
N MET A 43 -1.46 0.92 -1.42
CA MET A 43 -2.49 1.67 -2.14
C MET A 43 -3.67 0.78 -2.52
N ALA A 44 -3.41 -0.42 -3.07
CA ALA A 44 -4.47 -1.37 -3.42
C ALA A 44 -5.27 -1.80 -2.18
N ASN A 45 -4.57 -2.05 -1.06
CA ASN A 45 -5.21 -2.34 0.22
C ASN A 45 -6.07 -1.17 0.71
N ALA A 46 -5.53 0.04 0.67
CA ALA A 46 -6.25 1.26 1.05
C ALA A 46 -7.53 1.46 0.23
N VAL A 47 -7.45 1.31 -1.11
CA VAL A 47 -8.59 1.43 -2.03
C VAL A 47 -9.64 0.34 -1.80
N LEU A 48 -9.22 -0.92 -1.61
CA LEU A 48 -10.17 -2.01 -1.36
C LEU A 48 -10.89 -1.82 -0.02
N LEU A 49 -10.15 -1.47 1.04
CA LEU A 49 -10.74 -1.16 2.34
C LEU A 49 -11.73 -0.01 2.24
N ASP A 50 -11.37 1.05 1.53
CA ASP A 50 -12.23 2.23 1.40
C ASP A 50 -13.48 1.89 0.59
N LEU A 51 -13.35 1.36 -0.64
CA LEU A 51 -14.50 1.07 -1.50
C LEU A 51 -15.34 -0.11 -1.02
N GLY A 52 -14.69 -1.23 -0.68
CA GLY A 52 -15.36 -2.50 -0.39
C GLY A 52 -15.85 -2.62 1.05
N ALA A 53 -15.01 -2.28 2.03
CA ALA A 53 -15.37 -2.43 3.46
C ALA A 53 -16.11 -1.21 4.01
N MET A 54 -15.96 -0.03 3.38
CA MET A 54 -16.56 1.21 3.86
C MET A 54 -17.62 1.77 2.91
N VAL A 55 -17.29 2.15 1.67
CA VAL A 55 -18.22 2.85 0.78
C VAL A 55 -19.44 2.01 0.45
N ALA A 56 -19.26 0.81 -0.10
CA ALA A 56 -20.37 -0.05 -0.52
C ALA A 56 -21.40 -0.33 0.60
N PRO A 57 -21.01 -0.83 1.78
CA PRO A 57 -21.99 -1.10 2.85
C PRO A 57 -22.63 0.19 3.40
N ARG A 58 -21.88 1.30 3.47
CA ARG A 58 -22.44 2.58 3.92
C ARG A 58 -23.49 3.13 2.95
N THR A 59 -23.16 3.15 1.67
CA THR A 59 -24.09 3.54 0.61
C THR A 59 -25.37 2.72 0.72
N TYR A 60 -25.26 1.40 0.88
CA TYR A 60 -26.43 0.53 1.03
C TYR A 60 -27.28 0.90 2.26
N ILE A 61 -26.67 1.08 3.43
CA ILE A 61 -27.40 1.44 4.66
C ILE A 61 -28.05 2.81 4.54
N ASP A 62 -27.34 3.81 4.02
CA ASP A 62 -27.89 5.17 3.83
C ASP A 62 -29.06 5.16 2.84
N THR A 63 -28.95 4.41 1.73
CA THR A 63 -30.06 4.21 0.78
C THR A 63 -31.29 3.61 1.47
N LYS A 64 -31.10 2.58 2.30
CA LYS A 64 -32.21 1.84 2.92
C LYS A 64 -32.82 2.51 4.14
N LYS A 65 -32.01 3.20 4.95
CA LYS A 65 -32.44 3.77 6.24
C LYS A 65 -32.73 5.27 6.20
N ARG A 66 -32.24 5.99 5.18
CA ARG A 66 -32.53 7.41 4.97
C ARG A 66 -33.38 7.57 3.70
N ASN A 67 -32.76 7.60 2.53
CA ASN A 67 -33.44 7.64 1.23
C ASN A 67 -32.42 7.40 0.08
N ALA A 68 -32.91 7.23 -1.15
CA ALA A 68 -32.06 7.00 -2.32
C ALA A 68 -31.07 8.14 -2.61
N ASN A 69 -31.46 9.40 -2.35
CA ASN A 69 -30.61 10.57 -2.58
C ASN A 69 -29.41 10.62 -1.62
N ALA A 70 -29.63 10.27 -0.34
CA ALA A 70 -28.59 10.18 0.68
C ALA A 70 -27.60 9.06 0.35
N GLY A 71 -28.09 7.90 -0.11
CA GLY A 71 -27.23 6.83 -0.58
C GLY A 71 -26.38 7.21 -1.80
N ALA A 72 -26.98 7.85 -2.81
CA ALA A 72 -26.26 8.33 -3.99
C ALA A 72 -25.21 9.40 -3.63
N GLU A 73 -25.53 10.35 -2.76
CA GLU A 73 -24.55 11.32 -2.25
C GLU A 73 -23.42 10.64 -1.48
N THR A 74 -23.72 9.72 -0.58
CA THR A 74 -22.70 8.96 0.14
C THR A 74 -21.80 8.20 -0.83
N PHE A 75 -22.35 7.55 -1.86
CA PHE A 75 -21.54 6.89 -2.89
C PHE A 75 -20.59 7.86 -3.58
N PHE A 76 -21.09 8.94 -4.20
CA PHE A 76 -20.23 9.87 -4.94
C PHE A 76 -19.23 10.59 -4.03
N ARG A 77 -19.62 10.93 -2.81
CA ARG A 77 -18.76 11.60 -1.82
C ARG A 77 -17.62 10.69 -1.35
N GLU A 78 -17.91 9.42 -1.07
CA GLU A 78 -16.92 8.50 -0.56
C GLU A 78 -16.02 7.96 -1.69
N VAL A 79 -16.54 7.72 -2.91
CA VAL A 79 -15.73 7.35 -4.09
C VAL A 79 -14.79 8.48 -4.51
N SER A 80 -15.27 9.72 -4.58
CA SER A 80 -14.40 10.88 -4.84
C SER A 80 -13.36 11.04 -3.72
N GLY A 81 -13.77 10.78 -2.47
CA GLY A 81 -12.89 10.63 -1.33
C GLY A 81 -11.77 9.62 -1.58
N THR A 82 -12.07 8.41 -2.04
CA THR A 82 -11.05 7.38 -2.33
C THR A 82 -10.04 7.86 -3.37
N PHE A 83 -10.51 8.47 -4.46
CA PHE A 83 -9.62 9.01 -5.49
C PHE A 83 -8.67 10.08 -4.91
N ILE A 84 -9.22 11.04 -4.17
CA ILE A 84 -8.45 12.12 -3.57
C ILE A 84 -7.47 11.56 -2.53
N ASN A 85 -7.96 10.78 -1.58
CA ASN A 85 -7.17 10.32 -0.44
C ASN A 85 -6.10 9.31 -0.85
N CYS A 86 -6.43 8.36 -1.74
CA CYS A 86 -5.57 7.23 -2.05
C CYS A 86 -4.71 7.45 -3.30
N LEU A 87 -5.20 8.17 -4.32
CA LEU A 87 -4.58 8.20 -5.65
C LEU A 87 -3.93 9.54 -5.99
N SER A 88 -4.54 10.66 -5.59
CA SER A 88 -4.13 11.98 -6.07
C SER A 88 -2.66 12.32 -5.80
N ALA A 89 -2.15 11.99 -4.61
CA ALA A 89 -0.77 12.31 -4.23
C ALA A 89 0.26 11.60 -5.13
N GLY A 90 0.09 10.30 -5.41
CA GLY A 90 0.97 9.55 -6.32
C GLY A 90 0.89 10.05 -7.77
N LEU A 91 -0.31 10.35 -8.26
CA LEU A 91 -0.52 10.90 -9.61
C LEU A 91 0.15 12.28 -9.76
N LEU A 92 -0.08 13.17 -8.79
CA LEU A 92 0.52 14.51 -8.76
C LEU A 92 2.04 14.43 -8.62
N ALA A 93 2.57 13.53 -7.78
CA ALA A 93 4.00 13.32 -7.65
C ALA A 93 4.62 12.85 -8.97
N THR A 94 3.93 11.97 -9.70
CA THR A 94 4.37 11.52 -11.02
C THR A 94 4.38 12.67 -12.03
N LEU A 95 3.32 13.47 -12.08
CA LEU A 95 3.24 14.65 -12.95
C LEU A 95 4.36 15.66 -12.62
N ILE A 96 4.50 16.01 -11.35
CA ILE A 96 5.53 16.93 -10.85
C ILE A 96 6.93 16.40 -11.19
N SER A 97 7.18 15.10 -11.07
CA SER A 97 8.47 14.51 -11.45
C SER A 97 8.80 14.76 -12.92
N HIS A 98 7.85 14.51 -13.83
CA HIS A 98 8.06 14.69 -15.27
C HIS A 98 8.28 16.16 -15.66
N VAL A 99 7.63 17.10 -14.96
CA VAL A 99 7.79 18.54 -15.19
C VAL A 99 9.08 19.06 -14.56
N ALA A 100 9.35 18.74 -13.30
CA ALA A 100 10.47 19.28 -12.53
C ALA A 100 11.82 18.84 -13.10
N VAL A 101 11.93 17.60 -13.59
CA VAL A 101 13.16 17.12 -14.26
C VAL A 101 13.56 17.97 -15.46
N LYS A 102 12.58 18.50 -16.20
CA LYS A 102 12.80 19.31 -17.40
C LYS A 102 13.16 20.77 -17.10
N HIS A 103 12.78 21.29 -15.93
CA HIS A 103 12.94 22.71 -15.60
C HIS A 103 14.03 22.99 -14.56
N ILE A 104 14.36 22.02 -13.72
CA ILE A 104 15.37 22.17 -12.67
C ILE A 104 16.67 21.58 -13.16
N SER A 105 17.70 22.40 -13.34
CA SER A 105 19.00 21.94 -13.86
C SER A 105 18.83 21.10 -15.14
N PRO A 106 18.21 21.65 -16.20
CA PRO A 106 17.85 20.93 -17.43
C PRO A 106 19.05 20.22 -18.09
N GLU A 107 20.25 20.75 -17.91
CA GLU A 107 21.52 20.19 -18.37
C GLU A 107 21.82 18.79 -17.80
N ILE A 108 21.35 18.51 -16.57
CA ILE A 108 21.55 17.21 -15.91
C ILE A 108 20.37 16.30 -16.25
N LYS A 109 20.54 15.40 -17.23
CA LYS A 109 19.49 14.45 -17.61
C LYS A 109 19.35 13.35 -16.56
N ILE A 110 18.19 13.29 -15.90
CA ILE A 110 17.85 12.20 -14.96
C ILE A 110 16.51 11.59 -15.34
N ASN A 111 16.28 10.34 -14.94
CA ASN A 111 15.03 9.63 -15.21
C ASN A 111 13.87 10.21 -14.36
N PRO A 112 12.77 10.71 -14.97
CA PRO A 112 11.62 11.23 -14.23
C PRO A 112 10.82 10.14 -13.52
N LYS A 113 11.08 8.86 -13.81
CA LYS A 113 10.48 7.71 -13.14
C LYS A 113 11.32 7.21 -11.96
N SER A 114 12.28 8.00 -11.48
CA SER A 114 13.08 7.69 -10.30
C SER A 114 12.32 7.97 -8.99
N TRP A 115 12.41 7.03 -8.05
CA TRP A 115 11.67 7.05 -6.78
C TRP A 115 12.55 6.78 -5.56
N PHE A 116 13.83 7.16 -5.66
CA PHE A 116 14.82 6.91 -4.61
C PHE A 116 14.48 7.69 -3.34
N SER A 117 14.49 7.04 -2.19
CA SER A 117 14.46 7.72 -0.90
C SER A 117 15.81 8.38 -0.58
N ASP A 118 15.84 9.29 0.39
CA ASP A 118 17.12 9.90 0.83
C ASP A 118 18.07 8.85 1.41
N ASP A 119 17.51 7.83 2.09
CA ASP A 119 18.28 6.70 2.60
C ASP A 119 18.80 5.82 1.46
N SER A 120 17.97 5.56 0.43
CA SER A 120 18.38 4.79 -0.75
C SER A 120 19.57 5.46 -1.43
N ILE A 121 19.49 6.77 -1.65
CA ILE A 121 20.58 7.53 -2.29
C ILE A 121 21.88 7.40 -1.49
N LYS A 122 21.82 7.57 -0.16
CA LYS A 122 23.01 7.49 0.70
C LYS A 122 23.61 6.09 0.72
N VAL A 123 22.79 5.07 0.99
CA VAL A 123 23.27 3.68 1.08
C VAL A 123 23.84 3.20 -0.24
N LEU A 124 23.14 3.46 -1.35
CA LEU A 124 23.56 2.99 -2.68
C LEU A 124 24.77 3.78 -3.20
N LYS A 125 24.89 5.08 -2.90
CA LYS A 125 26.12 5.84 -3.22
C LYS A 125 27.32 5.28 -2.46
N THR A 126 27.18 5.00 -1.16
CA THR A 126 28.27 4.38 -0.38
C THR A 126 28.62 2.98 -0.88
N ALA A 127 27.63 2.19 -1.32
CA ALA A 127 27.88 0.89 -1.93
C ALA A 127 28.69 1.02 -3.23
N TRP A 128 28.37 2.03 -4.05
CA TRP A 128 29.07 2.32 -5.31
C TRP A 128 30.48 2.84 -5.07
N ASP A 129 30.66 3.76 -4.13
CA ASP A 129 31.99 4.34 -3.84
C ASP A 129 32.97 3.27 -3.33
N ARG A 130 32.47 2.25 -2.64
CA ARG A 130 33.23 1.07 -2.20
C ARG A 130 33.37 -0.03 -3.27
N SER A 131 32.90 0.22 -4.49
CA SER A 131 32.91 -0.76 -5.57
C SER A 131 34.01 -0.52 -6.61
N GLU A 132 34.78 0.56 -6.49
CA GLU A 132 35.83 0.93 -7.46
C GLU A 132 35.28 1.00 -8.90
N ASN A 133 34.08 1.55 -9.06
CA ASN A 133 33.34 1.62 -10.33
C ASN A 133 33.00 0.26 -10.98
N ASN A 134 33.00 -0.83 -10.21
CA ASN A 134 32.63 -2.16 -10.70
C ASN A 134 31.20 -2.53 -10.28
N VAL A 135 30.35 -2.82 -11.26
CA VAL A 135 28.93 -3.13 -11.04
C VAL A 135 28.74 -4.40 -10.21
N GLU A 136 29.55 -5.44 -10.41
CA GLU A 136 29.45 -6.68 -9.65
C GLU A 136 29.81 -6.45 -8.16
N LYS A 137 30.89 -5.70 -7.90
CA LYS A 137 31.25 -5.28 -6.53
C LYS A 137 30.16 -4.41 -5.90
N TYR A 138 29.54 -3.51 -6.67
CA TYR A 138 28.43 -2.67 -6.20
C TYR A 138 27.23 -3.52 -5.78
N VAL A 139 26.81 -4.46 -6.62
CA VAL A 139 25.71 -5.39 -6.32
C VAL A 139 26.06 -6.25 -5.11
N THR A 140 27.30 -6.76 -5.04
CA THR A 140 27.80 -7.52 -3.88
C THR A 140 27.71 -6.71 -2.60
N ASN A 141 28.16 -5.46 -2.61
CA ASN A 141 28.08 -4.55 -1.46
C ASN A 141 26.64 -4.35 -0.97
N VAL A 142 25.67 -4.27 -1.87
CA VAL A 142 24.24 -4.16 -1.50
C VAL A 142 23.72 -5.48 -0.95
N PHE A 143 23.92 -6.58 -1.68
CA PHE A 143 23.34 -7.88 -1.36
C PHE A 143 23.92 -8.46 -0.07
N ASP A 144 25.23 -8.34 0.17
CA ASP A 144 25.87 -8.87 1.38
C ASP A 144 25.44 -8.15 2.66
N ASN A 145 25.01 -6.90 2.51
CA ASN A 145 24.53 -6.09 3.62
C ASN A 145 23.01 -6.10 3.75
N MET A 146 22.32 -6.90 2.93
CA MET A 146 20.89 -7.13 3.00
C MET A 146 20.52 -8.11 4.11
N GLY A 147 19.46 -7.81 4.84
CA GLY A 147 18.91 -8.69 5.87
C GLY A 147 17.58 -8.18 6.40
N GLY A 148 17.12 -8.76 7.50
CA GLY A 148 15.90 -8.32 8.16
C GLY A 148 15.45 -9.29 9.24
N GLN A 149 14.35 -8.94 9.91
CA GLN A 149 13.76 -9.77 10.95
C GLN A 149 12.93 -10.91 10.33
N ASP A 150 13.37 -12.15 10.48
CA ASP A 150 12.59 -13.36 10.20
C ASP A 150 12.21 -14.03 11.52
N GLY A 151 10.95 -13.89 11.94
CA GLY A 151 10.52 -14.44 13.22
C GLY A 151 11.26 -13.78 14.38
N LYS A 152 12.02 -14.57 15.14
CA LYS A 152 12.81 -14.11 16.30
C LYS A 152 14.29 -13.85 15.96
N VAL A 153 14.71 -14.13 14.73
CA VAL A 153 16.11 -14.00 14.30
C VAL A 153 16.28 -12.90 13.25
N VAL A 154 17.47 -12.30 13.20
CA VAL A 154 17.85 -11.38 12.13
C VAL A 154 18.60 -12.17 11.08
N ALA A 155 17.95 -12.42 9.95
CA ALA A 155 18.57 -13.05 8.79
C ALA A 155 19.45 -12.04 8.04
N LYS A 156 20.58 -12.50 7.50
CA LYS A 156 21.46 -11.70 6.64
C LYS A 156 21.83 -12.55 5.44
N LEU A 157 21.69 -11.99 4.24
CA LEU A 157 21.92 -12.73 3.00
C LEU A 157 23.32 -13.36 2.94
N LYS A 158 24.35 -12.61 3.38
CA LYS A 158 25.73 -13.11 3.42
C LYS A 158 25.96 -14.34 4.30
N ASN A 159 25.06 -14.62 5.25
CA ASN A 159 25.15 -15.74 6.17
C ASN A 159 24.25 -16.92 5.76
N ILE A 160 23.54 -16.81 4.63
CA ILE A 160 22.65 -17.88 4.16
C ILE A 160 23.47 -19.00 3.52
N ASP A 161 23.19 -20.22 3.94
CA ASP A 161 23.67 -21.44 3.30
C ASP A 161 22.73 -21.79 2.14
N PHE A 162 23.05 -21.32 0.93
CA PHE A 162 22.20 -21.45 -0.27
C PHE A 162 21.92 -22.92 -0.63
N ASN A 163 22.76 -23.87 -0.21
CA ASN A 163 22.55 -25.30 -0.47
C ASN A 163 21.44 -25.91 0.39
N LYS A 164 21.09 -25.26 1.51
CA LYS A 164 20.03 -25.71 2.43
C LYS A 164 18.71 -24.98 2.19
N VAL A 165 18.66 -24.02 1.26
CA VAL A 165 17.44 -23.30 0.94
C VAL A 165 16.54 -24.20 0.09
N GLU A 166 15.34 -24.48 0.59
CA GLU A 166 14.28 -25.09 -0.22
C GLU A 166 13.73 -24.02 -1.18
N TRP A 167 14.14 -24.12 -2.44
CA TRP A 167 13.81 -23.12 -3.46
C TRP A 167 12.36 -23.23 -3.91
N PHE A 168 11.60 -22.16 -3.67
CA PHE A 168 10.20 -22.06 -4.08
C PHE A 168 10.07 -21.81 -5.59
N GLU A 169 9.35 -22.68 -6.29
CA GLU A 169 9.03 -22.56 -7.72
C GLU A 169 7.57 -22.14 -7.95
N GLU A 170 7.34 -21.05 -8.69
CA GLU A 170 6.00 -20.73 -9.18
C GLU A 170 5.79 -21.35 -10.57
N ASN A 171 4.74 -22.16 -10.75
CA ASN A 171 4.40 -22.79 -12.03
C ASN A 171 4.33 -21.78 -13.19
N LYS A 172 3.92 -20.54 -12.90
CA LYS A 172 3.82 -19.47 -13.90
C LYS A 172 5.16 -19.06 -14.50
N TRP A 173 6.29 -19.29 -13.81
CA TRP A 173 7.62 -18.93 -14.31
C TRP A 173 8.01 -19.71 -15.56
N LYS A 174 7.56 -20.97 -15.67
CA LYS A 174 7.77 -21.82 -16.85
C LYS A 174 7.06 -21.30 -18.11
N ASN A 175 6.01 -20.51 -17.92
CA ASN A 175 5.18 -19.98 -19.00
C ASN A 175 5.48 -18.50 -19.31
N LEU A 176 6.58 -17.94 -18.78
CA LEU A 176 6.96 -16.57 -19.05
C LEU A 176 7.51 -16.43 -20.48
N THR A 177 6.98 -15.45 -21.20
CA THR A 177 7.51 -15.02 -22.49
C THR A 177 8.63 -14.02 -22.27
N TRP A 178 9.81 -14.32 -22.83
CA TRP A 178 11.01 -13.49 -22.77
C TRP A 178 11.25 -12.84 -24.12
N ASP A 179 11.49 -11.53 -24.12
CA ASP A 179 11.85 -10.81 -25.34
C ASP A 179 13.32 -11.10 -25.71
N ASN A 180 14.21 -11.18 -24.71
CA ASN A 180 15.58 -11.61 -24.88
C ASN A 180 15.76 -13.09 -24.45
N PRO A 181 16.11 -14.00 -25.38
CA PRO A 181 16.27 -15.43 -25.09
C PRO A 181 17.30 -15.75 -23.99
N LYS A 182 18.28 -14.87 -23.74
CA LYS A 182 19.32 -15.11 -22.72
C LYS A 182 18.76 -15.19 -21.28
N TYR A 183 17.55 -14.65 -21.05
CA TYR A 183 16.88 -14.68 -19.75
C TYR A 183 15.96 -15.90 -19.58
N LYS A 184 15.84 -16.75 -20.61
CA LYS A 184 15.12 -18.02 -20.48
C LYS A 184 15.78 -18.85 -19.38
N ASN A 185 14.95 -19.42 -18.50
CA ASN A 185 15.37 -20.24 -17.36
C ASN A 185 16.23 -19.51 -16.31
N ILE A 186 16.17 -18.18 -16.23
CA ILE A 186 16.96 -17.40 -15.26
C ILE A 186 16.73 -17.84 -13.81
N GLN A 187 15.56 -18.39 -13.49
CA GLN A 187 15.24 -18.88 -12.15
C GLN A 187 16.19 -19.98 -11.67
N ASP A 188 16.82 -20.73 -12.57
CA ASP A 188 17.73 -21.83 -12.25
C ASP A 188 19.07 -21.27 -11.73
N ASN A 189 19.52 -20.13 -12.28
CA ASN A 189 20.70 -19.40 -11.82
C ASN A 189 20.46 -18.65 -10.50
N LEU A 190 19.21 -18.33 -10.18
CA LEU A 190 18.81 -17.58 -8.97
C LEU A 190 18.63 -18.48 -7.74
N THR A 191 19.56 -19.42 -7.58
CA THR A 191 19.63 -20.39 -6.47
C THR A 191 20.99 -20.32 -5.74
N THR A 192 21.93 -19.51 -6.23
CA THR A 192 23.24 -19.30 -5.63
C THR A 192 23.54 -17.82 -5.45
N LYS A 193 24.33 -17.47 -4.44
CA LYS A 193 24.77 -16.08 -4.21
C LYS A 193 25.37 -15.45 -5.47
N GLN A 194 26.30 -16.15 -6.12
CA GLN A 194 26.97 -15.65 -7.32
C GLN A 194 25.99 -15.50 -8.49
N GLY A 195 25.03 -16.41 -8.61
CA GLY A 195 23.97 -16.32 -9.61
C GLY A 195 23.09 -15.09 -9.46
N PHE A 196 22.70 -14.71 -8.22
CA PHE A 196 22.03 -13.44 -7.96
C PHE A 196 22.89 -12.24 -8.38
N ILE A 197 24.15 -12.21 -7.94
CA ILE A 197 25.05 -11.09 -8.16
C ILE A 197 25.32 -10.88 -9.66
N LYS A 198 25.72 -11.94 -10.38
CA LYS A 198 26.01 -11.87 -11.82
C LYS A 198 24.77 -11.48 -12.63
N THR A 199 23.65 -12.16 -12.38
CA THR A 199 22.38 -11.85 -13.07
C THR A 199 22.00 -10.39 -12.90
N PHE A 200 22.09 -9.86 -11.67
CA PHE A 200 21.72 -8.47 -11.41
C PHE A 200 22.68 -7.47 -12.05
N ALA A 201 23.99 -7.75 -12.00
CA ALA A 201 25.01 -6.92 -12.63
C ALA A 201 24.86 -6.89 -14.16
N ASP A 202 24.58 -8.04 -14.78
CA ASP A 202 24.33 -8.16 -16.22
C ASP A 202 23.10 -7.36 -16.62
N VAL A 203 22.03 -7.40 -15.83
CA VAL A 203 20.81 -6.63 -16.07
C VAL A 203 21.06 -5.13 -15.95
N ILE A 204 21.85 -4.67 -14.97
CA ILE A 204 22.27 -3.27 -14.85
C ILE A 204 23.04 -2.81 -16.09
N ASN A 205 23.96 -3.65 -16.58
CA ASN A 205 24.77 -3.35 -17.77
C ASN A 205 24.01 -3.48 -19.09
N ASP A 206 22.87 -4.17 -19.11
CA ASP A 206 22.05 -4.34 -20.30
C ASP A 206 21.30 -3.05 -20.66
N LYS A 207 21.82 -2.35 -21.66
CA LYS A 207 21.22 -1.12 -22.20
C LYS A 207 19.89 -1.38 -22.92
N ASN A 208 19.69 -2.60 -23.43
CA ASN A 208 18.57 -2.96 -24.32
C ASN A 208 17.50 -3.82 -23.63
N ILE A 209 17.59 -4.05 -22.31
CA ILE A 209 16.59 -4.83 -21.58
C ILE A 209 15.20 -4.21 -21.72
N THR A 210 14.21 -5.03 -22.09
CA THR A 210 12.83 -4.57 -22.24
C THR A 210 12.16 -4.38 -20.87
N PRO A 211 11.13 -3.53 -20.76
CA PRO A 211 10.37 -3.39 -19.53
C PRO A 211 9.72 -4.70 -19.06
N ARG A 212 9.36 -5.58 -19.99
CA ARG A 212 8.76 -6.90 -19.71
C ARG A 212 9.78 -7.82 -19.06
N ASP A 213 10.93 -8.02 -19.70
CA ASP A 213 12.00 -8.88 -19.18
C ASP A 213 12.49 -8.38 -17.83
N LYS A 214 12.74 -7.07 -17.70
CA LYS A 214 13.11 -6.45 -16.41
C LYS A 214 12.11 -6.81 -15.31
N LYS A 215 10.81 -6.61 -15.59
CA LYS A 215 9.75 -6.89 -14.60
C LYS A 215 9.72 -8.37 -14.21
N GLN A 216 9.88 -9.27 -15.16
CA GLN A 216 9.89 -10.72 -14.89
C GLN A 216 11.10 -11.13 -14.04
N ILE A 217 12.31 -10.69 -14.40
CA ILE A 217 13.53 -10.95 -13.62
C ILE A 217 13.36 -10.45 -12.18
N PHE A 218 12.86 -9.23 -12.01
CA PHE A 218 12.74 -8.61 -10.69
C PHE A 218 11.72 -9.33 -9.83
N ASN A 219 10.60 -9.80 -10.41
CA ASN A 219 9.62 -10.61 -9.69
C ASN A 219 10.21 -11.95 -9.22
N ILE A 220 11.02 -12.62 -10.06
CA ILE A 220 11.69 -13.87 -9.70
C ILE A 220 12.73 -13.60 -8.61
N MET A 221 13.60 -12.60 -8.80
CA MET A 221 14.63 -12.24 -7.82
C MET A 221 14.02 -11.83 -6.48
N GLU A 222 12.97 -11.02 -6.48
CA GLU A 222 12.25 -10.65 -5.26
C GLU A 222 11.74 -11.89 -4.52
N SER A 223 11.13 -12.83 -5.24
CA SER A 223 10.60 -14.07 -4.66
C SER A 223 11.71 -14.95 -4.10
N ARG A 224 12.79 -15.15 -4.87
CA ARG A 224 13.93 -16.00 -4.50
C ARG A 224 14.77 -15.41 -3.38
N MET A 225 15.05 -14.10 -3.40
CA MET A 225 15.75 -13.45 -2.30
C MET A 225 14.92 -13.45 -1.03
N THR A 226 13.60 -13.25 -1.13
CA THR A 226 12.69 -13.43 0.02
C THR A 226 12.76 -14.86 0.56
N ASN A 227 12.88 -15.86 -0.30
CA ASN A 227 13.03 -17.28 0.09
C ASN A 227 14.36 -17.56 0.77
N ALA A 228 15.44 -16.93 0.34
CA ALA A 228 16.74 -17.02 1.00
C ALA A 228 16.75 -16.37 2.40
N ILE A 229 16.18 -15.17 2.56
CA ILE A 229 16.30 -14.40 3.83
C ILE A 229 15.06 -14.44 4.74
N GLY A 230 13.91 -14.90 4.24
CA GLY A 230 12.63 -14.95 4.97
C GLY A 230 11.93 -13.60 5.17
N VAL A 231 12.37 -12.55 4.48
CA VAL A 231 11.92 -11.15 4.66
C VAL A 231 11.66 -10.49 3.32
N ASN A 232 10.52 -9.80 3.20
CA ASN A 232 10.12 -9.06 1.99
C ASN A 232 9.73 -7.61 2.29
N ARG A 233 8.97 -7.34 3.36
CA ARG A 233 8.37 -6.00 3.57
C ARG A 233 9.32 -5.00 4.23
N SER A 234 10.23 -5.47 5.06
CA SER A 234 11.09 -4.64 5.90
C SER A 234 12.54 -5.12 5.85
N VAL A 235 13.09 -5.12 4.64
CA VAL A 235 14.47 -5.49 4.37
C VAL A 235 15.37 -4.31 4.74
N ASP A 236 16.38 -4.60 5.54
CA ASP A 236 17.42 -3.68 5.97
C ASP A 236 18.66 -3.84 5.08
N VAL A 237 19.20 -2.71 4.60
CA VAL A 237 20.54 -2.64 4.00
C VAL A 237 21.36 -1.63 4.79
N LYS A 238 22.46 -2.07 5.40
CA LYS A 238 23.34 -1.20 6.18
C LYS A 238 24.76 -1.22 5.62
N ILE A 239 25.22 -0.09 5.09
CA ILE A 239 26.56 0.05 4.51
C ILE A 239 27.23 1.26 5.14
N GLY A 240 28.33 1.03 5.85
CA GLY A 240 28.95 2.05 6.70
C GLY A 240 27.98 2.52 7.79
N GLU A 241 27.83 3.83 7.93
CA GLU A 241 26.92 4.46 8.89
C GLU A 241 25.48 4.60 8.36
N HIS A 242 25.26 4.35 7.07
CA HIS A 242 23.97 4.55 6.44
C HIS A 242 23.13 3.29 6.49
N LYS A 243 21.83 3.47 6.73
CA LYS A 243 20.84 2.40 6.80
C LYS A 243 19.62 2.75 5.93
N LEU A 244 19.19 1.78 5.14
CA LEU A 244 17.95 1.78 4.38
C LEU A 244 17.05 0.68 4.94
N ASN A 245 15.77 0.98 5.16
CA ASN A 245 14.73 -0.01 5.39
C ASN A 245 13.64 0.18 4.34
N ALA A 246 13.40 -0.85 3.53
CA ALA A 246 12.44 -0.82 2.44
C ALA A 246 11.92 -2.22 2.11
N THR A 247 10.98 -2.31 1.17
CA THR A 247 10.58 -3.61 0.61
C THR A 247 11.70 -4.17 -0.28
N MET A 248 11.75 -5.48 -0.43
CA MET A 248 12.67 -6.16 -1.36
C MET A 248 12.55 -5.57 -2.77
N HIS A 249 11.31 -5.37 -3.25
CA HIS A 249 11.02 -4.72 -4.52
C HIS A 249 11.73 -3.36 -4.66
N ASN A 250 11.61 -2.49 -3.66
CA ASN A 250 12.18 -1.14 -3.71
C ASN A 250 13.70 -1.17 -3.66
N ILE A 251 14.31 -2.09 -2.90
CA ILE A 251 15.77 -2.22 -2.88
C ILE A 251 16.25 -2.67 -4.26
N LEU A 252 15.68 -3.73 -4.83
CA LEU A 252 16.06 -4.20 -6.16
C LEU A 252 15.85 -3.10 -7.20
N ARG A 253 14.68 -2.46 -7.25
CA ARG A 253 14.43 -1.34 -8.16
C ARG A 253 15.45 -0.23 -8.00
N ASP A 254 15.69 0.25 -6.78
CA ASP A 254 16.56 1.39 -6.53
C ASP A 254 18.03 1.06 -6.86
N THR A 255 18.49 -0.15 -6.53
CA THR A 255 19.84 -0.62 -6.87
C THR A 255 20.05 -0.67 -8.38
N TYR A 256 19.06 -1.17 -9.12
CA TYR A 256 19.15 -1.20 -10.57
C TYR A 256 19.03 0.18 -11.21
N ASP A 257 18.01 0.96 -10.86
CA ASP A 257 17.76 2.25 -11.50
C ASP A 257 18.93 3.22 -11.20
N MET A 258 19.52 3.21 -9.99
CA MET A 258 20.75 3.97 -9.71
C MET A 258 21.98 3.40 -10.43
N GLY A 259 22.16 2.07 -10.41
CA GLY A 259 23.26 1.41 -11.10
C GLY A 259 23.30 1.74 -12.59
N LYS A 260 22.15 1.65 -13.26
CA LYS A 260 22.00 1.87 -14.70
C LYS A 260 21.95 3.34 -15.09
N ASP A 261 21.07 4.12 -14.46
CA ASP A 261 20.78 5.47 -14.93
C ASP A 261 21.82 6.49 -14.44
N ILE A 262 22.51 6.22 -13.32
CA ILE A 262 23.42 7.17 -12.67
C ILE A 262 24.86 6.67 -12.66
N PHE A 263 25.13 5.52 -12.03
CA PHE A 263 26.49 5.10 -11.70
C PHE A 263 27.30 4.62 -12.90
N THR A 264 26.67 3.88 -13.81
CA THR A 264 27.32 3.39 -15.04
C THR A 264 27.21 4.38 -16.21
N ASN A 265 26.46 5.47 -16.03
CA ASN A 265 26.23 6.45 -17.10
C ASN A 265 27.37 7.48 -17.15
N LYS A 266 28.30 7.27 -18.08
CA LYS A 266 29.48 8.13 -18.28
C LYS A 266 29.15 9.59 -18.63
N ASN A 267 27.93 9.88 -19.09
CA ASN A 267 27.51 11.23 -19.49
C ASN A 267 26.96 12.05 -18.32
N ILE A 268 26.97 11.52 -17.09
CA ILE A 268 26.36 12.15 -15.92
C ILE A 268 27.40 12.30 -14.81
N ASN A 269 27.50 13.51 -14.25
CA ASN A 269 28.18 13.70 -12.96
C ASN A 269 27.29 13.15 -11.84
N ILE A 270 27.78 12.12 -11.14
CA ILE A 270 27.02 11.40 -10.11
C ILE A 270 26.51 12.35 -9.02
N ASP A 271 27.39 13.16 -8.42
CA ASP A 271 27.01 14.00 -7.28
C ASP A 271 26.04 15.12 -7.66
N ALA A 272 26.19 15.69 -8.85
CA ALA A 272 25.25 16.66 -9.40
C ALA A 272 23.87 16.03 -9.67
N ALA A 273 23.83 14.82 -10.23
CA ALA A 273 22.59 14.07 -10.44
C ALA A 273 21.90 13.71 -9.13
N LEU A 274 22.63 13.20 -8.13
CA LEU A 274 22.08 12.89 -6.82
C LEU A 274 21.54 14.14 -6.11
N THR A 275 22.21 15.29 -6.27
CA THR A 275 21.75 16.58 -5.73
C THR A 275 20.46 17.04 -6.40
N LYS A 276 20.39 16.96 -7.74
CA LYS A 276 19.17 17.26 -8.51
C LYS A 276 18.01 16.35 -8.09
N ILE A 277 18.26 15.05 -7.96
CA ILE A 277 17.25 14.06 -7.51
C ILE A 277 16.72 14.43 -6.12
N LYS A 278 17.60 14.74 -5.15
CA LYS A 278 17.16 15.15 -3.79
C LYS A 278 16.28 16.41 -3.84
N ARG A 279 16.63 17.39 -4.67
CA ARG A 279 15.83 18.61 -4.86
C ARG A 279 14.45 18.29 -5.43
N ILE A 280 14.39 17.46 -6.47
CA ILE A 280 13.13 17.04 -7.07
C ILE A 280 12.29 16.20 -6.10
N ASN A 281 12.90 15.32 -5.30
CA ASN A 281 12.20 14.57 -4.26
C ASN A 281 11.49 15.50 -3.28
N LYS A 282 12.15 16.55 -2.79
CA LYS A 282 11.51 17.55 -1.92
C LYS A 282 10.32 18.22 -2.61
N ILE A 283 10.46 18.60 -3.88
CA ILE A 283 9.40 19.24 -4.66
C ILE A 283 8.23 18.29 -4.91
N LYS A 284 8.49 17.01 -5.22
CA LYS A 284 7.45 15.97 -5.34
C LYS A 284 6.68 15.83 -4.04
N ILE A 285 7.38 15.72 -2.91
CA ILE A 285 6.76 15.57 -1.57
C ILE A 285 5.85 16.76 -1.29
N PHE A 286 6.39 17.96 -1.25
CA PHE A 286 5.63 19.14 -0.84
C PHE A 286 4.59 19.56 -1.88
N GLY A 287 4.94 19.55 -3.17
CA GLY A 287 4.02 19.92 -4.25
C GLY A 287 2.84 18.96 -4.34
N ALA A 288 3.09 17.64 -4.40
CA ALA A 288 2.02 16.67 -4.56
C ALA A 288 1.12 16.62 -3.33
N LEU A 289 1.69 16.62 -2.12
CA LEU A 289 0.91 16.57 -0.89
C LEU A 289 0.12 17.86 -0.66
N SER A 290 0.70 19.03 -0.96
CA SER A 290 -0.03 20.31 -0.78
C SER A 290 -1.21 20.39 -1.74
N LEU A 291 -0.99 20.07 -3.03
CA LEU A 291 -2.07 20.07 -4.03
C LEU A 291 -3.16 19.05 -3.69
N ALA A 292 -2.78 17.81 -3.36
CA ALA A 292 -3.72 16.78 -2.94
C ALA A 292 -4.49 17.19 -1.67
N SER A 293 -3.82 17.80 -0.70
CA SER A 293 -4.43 18.27 0.54
C SER A 293 -5.42 19.42 0.30
N ILE A 294 -5.12 20.36 -0.61
CA ILE A 294 -6.04 21.43 -1.04
C ILE A 294 -7.28 20.84 -1.69
N ILE A 295 -7.12 19.84 -2.58
CA ILE A 295 -8.25 19.12 -3.17
C ILE A 295 -9.08 18.46 -2.07
N GLY A 296 -8.45 17.79 -1.11
CA GLY A 296 -9.12 17.20 0.06
C GLY A 296 -9.90 18.22 0.89
N LEU A 297 -9.29 19.36 1.24
CA LEU A 297 -9.91 20.44 2.02
C LEU A 297 -11.16 21.01 1.34
N THR A 298 -11.14 21.07 0.01
CA THR A 298 -12.22 21.66 -0.79
C THR A 298 -13.29 20.64 -1.19
N ASN A 299 -12.99 19.33 -1.14
CA ASN A 299 -13.87 18.26 -1.58
C ASN A 299 -15.30 18.35 -1.01
N GLN A 300 -15.43 18.57 0.29
CA GLN A 300 -16.76 18.66 0.92
C GLN A 300 -17.59 19.82 0.38
N ARG A 301 -16.95 20.98 0.14
CA ARG A 301 -17.65 22.16 -0.40
C ARG A 301 -18.11 21.92 -1.83
N LEU A 302 -17.29 21.25 -2.63
CA LEU A 302 -17.62 20.86 -4.01
C LEU A 302 -18.78 19.87 -4.03
N ASN A 303 -18.71 18.81 -3.22
CA ASN A 303 -19.76 17.78 -3.15
C ASN A 303 -21.11 18.36 -2.73
N ARG A 304 -21.12 19.31 -1.79
CA ARG A 304 -22.35 20.03 -1.42
C ARG A 304 -22.90 20.85 -2.59
N LYS A 305 -22.07 21.63 -3.28
CA LYS A 305 -22.52 22.41 -4.45
C LYS A 305 -23.08 21.53 -5.57
N ILE A 306 -22.47 20.37 -5.81
CA ILE A 306 -22.98 19.38 -6.79
C ILE A 306 -24.34 18.86 -6.33
N THR A 307 -24.49 18.53 -5.06
CA THR A 307 -25.75 18.05 -4.48
C THR A 307 -26.84 19.13 -4.54
N GLU A 308 -26.52 20.37 -4.18
CA GLU A 308 -27.43 21.52 -4.30
C GLU A 308 -27.89 21.70 -5.74
N LYS A 309 -26.98 21.61 -6.72
CA LYS A 309 -27.32 21.73 -8.14
C LYS A 309 -28.20 20.57 -8.63
N ARG A 310 -27.97 19.35 -8.12
CA ARG A 310 -28.74 18.15 -8.50
C ARG A 310 -30.14 18.11 -7.88
N THR A 311 -30.26 18.54 -6.64
CA THR A 311 -31.49 18.37 -5.84
C THR A 311 -32.32 19.65 -5.72
N GLY A 312 -31.74 20.81 -6.02
CA GLY A 312 -32.34 22.13 -5.75
C GLY A 312 -32.38 22.50 -4.26
N LYS A 313 -31.95 21.61 -3.35
CA LYS A 313 -32.07 21.78 -1.89
C LYS A 313 -30.73 22.13 -1.26
N LYS A 314 -30.75 23.10 -0.35
CA LYS A 314 -29.59 23.54 0.45
C LYS A 314 -29.53 22.82 1.79
N GLY A 315 -28.32 22.56 2.28
CA GLY A 315 -28.07 21.98 3.60
C GLY A 315 -27.48 20.58 3.56
N PHE A 316 -27.38 19.96 4.73
CA PHE A 316 -26.78 18.63 4.89
C PHE A 316 -27.81 17.54 4.59
N ALA A 317 -27.54 16.68 3.60
CA ALA A 317 -28.46 15.62 3.21
C ALA A 317 -28.64 14.50 4.24
N GLY A 318 -27.78 14.45 5.26
CA GLY A 318 -27.95 13.53 6.38
C GLY A 318 -28.97 13.99 7.42
N ASP A 319 -29.54 15.19 7.30
CA ASP A 319 -30.60 15.67 8.18
C ASP A 319 -31.89 14.86 7.96
N PRO A 320 -32.59 14.41 9.03
CA PRO A 320 -33.85 13.64 8.89
C PRO A 320 -34.93 14.38 8.10
N ASP A 321 -34.97 15.71 8.21
CA ASP A 321 -35.96 16.57 7.56
C ASP A 321 -35.46 17.11 6.21
N TYR A 322 -34.38 16.58 5.64
CA TYR A 322 -33.78 17.10 4.40
C TYR A 322 -34.77 17.11 3.22
N ASP A 323 -35.60 16.07 3.10
CA ASP A 323 -36.60 15.98 2.04
C ASP A 323 -37.75 16.98 2.23
N ALA A 324 -38.05 17.35 3.48
CA ALA A 324 -39.11 18.29 3.85
C ALA A 324 -38.68 19.77 3.86
N LYS A 325 -37.37 20.07 3.73
CA LYS A 325 -36.86 21.44 3.74
C LYS A 325 -37.02 22.13 2.39
N ASN A 326 -37.97 23.06 2.29
CA ASN A 326 -37.98 24.12 1.28
C ASN A 326 -36.94 25.21 1.61
N GLY A 327 -35.65 24.88 1.54
CA GLY A 327 -34.57 25.87 1.53
C GLY A 327 -34.37 26.76 2.78
N VAL A 328 -35.06 26.52 3.90
CA VAL A 328 -34.93 27.35 5.11
C VAL A 328 -33.71 26.95 5.95
N LYS A 329 -32.80 27.91 6.15
CA LYS A 329 -31.63 27.82 7.02
C LYS A 329 -32.09 27.67 8.48
N ASN A 330 -31.92 26.48 9.06
CA ASN A 330 -32.06 26.33 10.50
C ASN A 330 -30.90 27.06 11.20
N LYS A 331 -31.19 28.21 11.84
CA LYS A 331 -30.18 29.13 12.44
C LYS A 331 -29.72 28.68 13.84
N ASP A 332 -30.36 27.68 14.44
CA ASP A 332 -30.40 27.57 15.91
C ASP A 332 -29.27 26.80 16.59
N ASN A 333 -28.12 26.56 15.94
CA ASN A 333 -27.02 25.85 16.62
C ASN A 333 -25.61 26.21 16.14
N LYS A 334 -25.28 27.51 16.11
CA LYS A 334 -23.98 28.05 15.66
C LYS A 334 -23.08 28.61 16.77
N LYS A 335 -23.54 28.70 18.02
CA LYS A 335 -22.73 29.23 19.13
C LYS A 335 -21.44 28.40 19.29
N GLY A 336 -20.29 29.07 19.23
CA GLY A 336 -18.96 28.46 19.32
C GLY A 336 -18.59 27.50 18.19
N LEU A 337 -19.36 27.44 17.09
CA LEU A 337 -19.14 26.46 16.02
C LEU A 337 -17.75 26.60 15.39
N PHE A 338 -17.30 27.83 15.10
CA PHE A 338 -15.96 28.07 14.54
C PHE A 338 -14.85 27.54 15.45
N PHE A 339 -14.91 27.82 16.75
CA PHE A 339 -13.96 27.29 17.73
C PHE A 339 -13.98 25.75 17.76
N LYS A 340 -15.17 25.14 17.77
CA LYS A 340 -15.30 23.67 17.74
C LYS A 340 -14.72 23.05 16.46
N LYS A 341 -14.87 23.72 15.30
CA LYS A 341 -14.25 23.28 14.04
C LYS A 341 -12.72 23.29 14.11
N ILE A 342 -12.14 24.36 14.68
CA ILE A 342 -10.70 24.47 14.89
C ILE A 342 -10.23 23.36 15.83
N LEU A 343 -10.92 23.18 16.97
CA LEU A 343 -10.57 22.15 17.95
C LEU A 343 -10.63 20.73 17.34
N ALA A 344 -11.69 20.42 16.59
CA ALA A 344 -11.82 19.16 15.87
C ALA A 344 -10.71 18.97 14.82
N SER A 345 -10.34 20.03 14.11
CA SER A 345 -9.26 19.98 13.11
C SER A 345 -7.90 19.76 13.77
N ALA A 346 -7.63 20.45 14.89
CA ALA A 346 -6.42 20.26 15.68
C ALA A 346 -6.32 18.83 16.24
N GLY A 347 -7.43 18.27 16.74
CA GLY A 347 -7.48 16.87 17.17
C GLY A 347 -7.20 15.88 16.03
N MET A 348 -7.68 16.16 14.80
CA MET A 348 -7.38 15.34 13.63
C MET A 348 -5.90 15.38 13.26
N LEU A 349 -5.30 16.57 13.29
CA LEU A 349 -3.86 16.73 13.03
C LEU A 349 -3.04 15.97 14.08
N ALA A 350 -3.37 16.12 15.37
CA ALA A 350 -2.71 15.40 16.46
C ALA A 350 -2.82 13.88 16.30
N MET A 351 -4.01 13.38 15.96
CA MET A 351 -4.24 11.95 15.68
C MET A 351 -3.41 11.46 14.50
N THR A 352 -3.36 12.23 13.41
CA THR A 352 -2.57 11.89 12.22
C THR A 352 -1.09 11.80 12.56
N ILE A 353 -0.58 12.77 13.31
CA ILE A 353 0.81 12.79 13.79
C ILE A 353 1.12 11.56 14.66
N GLY A 354 0.21 11.20 15.57
CA GLY A 354 0.31 10.02 16.43
C GLY A 354 0.33 8.71 15.65
N VAL A 355 -0.60 8.52 14.71
CA VAL A 355 -0.69 7.30 13.87
C VAL A 355 0.50 7.15 12.92
N MET A 356 1.05 8.26 12.42
CA MET A 356 2.28 8.27 11.63
C MET A 356 3.54 8.06 12.49
N LYS A 357 3.41 8.13 13.82
CA LYS A 357 4.52 8.05 14.80
C LYS A 357 5.63 9.05 14.48
N ILE A 358 5.28 10.28 14.10
CA ILE A 358 6.25 11.33 13.75
C ILE A 358 6.95 11.76 15.04
N LYS A 359 8.27 11.73 15.04
CA LYS A 359 9.07 12.15 16.21
C LYS A 359 9.47 13.62 16.16
N ASN A 360 9.76 14.13 14.96
CA ASN A 360 10.21 15.51 14.72
C ASN A 360 9.96 15.89 13.25
N PRO A 361 10.14 17.17 12.87
CA PRO A 361 9.88 17.63 11.50
C PRO A 361 10.74 16.94 10.41
N LYS A 362 11.99 16.57 10.73
CA LYS A 362 12.86 15.86 9.77
C LYS A 362 12.33 14.44 9.51
N ASP A 363 11.90 13.74 10.57
CA ASP A 363 11.25 12.43 10.48
C ASP A 363 9.95 12.51 9.67
N PHE A 364 9.19 13.61 9.80
CA PHE A 364 7.98 13.82 9.00
C PHE A 364 8.29 13.86 7.50
N VAL A 365 9.24 14.70 7.06
CA VAL A 365 9.62 14.79 5.64
C VAL A 365 10.11 13.44 5.11
N LYS A 366 10.92 12.73 5.90
CA LYS A 366 11.40 11.39 5.57
C LYS A 366 10.26 10.39 5.38
N LYS A 367 9.24 10.43 6.24
CA LYS A 367 8.09 9.53 6.18
C LYS A 367 7.12 9.83 5.05
N LEU A 368 7.19 11.03 4.48
CA LEU A 368 6.38 11.48 3.35
C LEU A 368 7.04 11.23 1.98
N GLN A 369 8.27 10.72 1.95
CA GLN A 369 8.96 10.43 0.69
C GLN A 369 8.17 9.41 -0.14
N PHE A 370 8.04 9.69 -1.45
CA PHE A 370 7.48 8.76 -2.40
C PHE A 370 8.55 7.74 -2.80
N THR A 371 8.32 6.48 -2.44
CA THR A 371 9.17 5.34 -2.79
C THR A 371 8.65 4.58 -4.00
N GLY A 372 7.71 5.16 -4.75
CA GLY A 372 7.12 4.63 -5.99
C GLY A 372 6.10 5.62 -6.57
N PRO A 373 5.54 5.33 -7.76
CA PRO A 373 4.55 6.21 -8.41
C PRO A 373 3.18 6.20 -7.74
N ILE A 374 2.97 5.29 -6.79
CA ILE A 374 1.75 5.18 -5.99
C ILE A 374 1.89 5.98 -4.69
N SER A 375 0.76 6.42 -4.14
CA SER A 375 0.75 7.09 -2.84
C SER A 375 1.23 6.13 -1.74
N THR A 376 2.17 6.57 -0.91
CA THR A 376 2.63 5.80 0.25
C THR A 376 1.59 5.87 1.37
N GLY A 377 1.56 4.88 2.28
CA GLY A 377 0.59 4.88 3.38
C GLY A 377 0.59 6.18 4.21
N ASN A 378 1.74 6.83 4.38
CA ASN A 378 1.83 8.11 5.09
C ASN A 378 1.31 9.30 4.27
N ALA A 379 1.59 9.35 2.97
CA ALA A 379 1.01 10.35 2.07
C ALA A 379 -0.53 10.25 2.08
N ILE A 380 -1.05 9.02 2.00
CA ILE A 380 -2.48 8.73 2.06
C ILE A 380 -3.09 9.24 3.38
N LYS A 381 -2.45 8.94 4.53
CA LYS A 381 -2.89 9.43 5.85
C LYS A 381 -2.97 10.96 5.90
N THR A 382 -1.98 11.66 5.35
CA THR A 382 -1.94 13.13 5.32
C THR A 382 -3.08 13.71 4.49
N VAL A 383 -3.28 13.20 3.26
CA VAL A 383 -4.35 13.70 2.38
C VAL A 383 -5.72 13.35 2.97
N TYR A 384 -5.90 12.15 3.54
CA TYR A 384 -7.17 11.78 4.17
C TYR A 384 -7.51 12.66 5.38
N ALA A 385 -6.53 12.95 6.23
CA ALA A 385 -6.69 13.91 7.32
C ALA A 385 -7.10 15.30 6.81
N SER A 386 -6.50 15.75 5.70
CA SER A 386 -6.88 16.99 5.02
C SER A 386 -8.35 16.98 4.57
N THR A 387 -8.81 15.88 3.97
CA THR A 387 -10.21 15.70 3.58
C THR A 387 -11.17 15.70 4.78
N ILE A 388 -10.77 15.13 5.91
CA ILE A 388 -11.55 15.16 7.15
C ILE A 388 -11.62 16.59 7.72
N ILE A 389 -10.49 17.30 7.78
CA ILE A 389 -10.44 18.70 8.23
C ILE A 389 -11.31 19.58 7.32
N GLY A 390 -11.26 19.38 6.00
CA GLY A 390 -12.13 20.05 5.05
C GLY A 390 -13.61 19.86 5.37
N ARG A 391 -14.00 18.65 5.77
CA ARG A 391 -15.36 18.33 6.22
C ARG A 391 -15.74 19.06 7.50
N PHE A 392 -14.87 19.07 8.51
CA PHE A 392 -15.13 19.81 9.75
C PHE A 392 -15.29 21.30 9.48
N MET A 393 -14.39 21.89 8.70
CA MET A 393 -14.43 23.31 8.36
C MET A 393 -15.66 23.67 7.52
N ALA A 394 -16.17 22.74 6.71
CA ALA A 394 -17.40 22.92 5.95
C ALA A 394 -18.68 22.78 6.80
N ALA A 395 -18.68 22.13 7.96
CA ALA A 395 -19.92 21.86 8.73
C ALA A 395 -20.76 23.13 9.00
N ASP A 396 -22.07 23.11 8.72
CA ASP A 396 -22.92 24.31 8.83
C ASP A 396 -23.60 24.45 10.20
N SER A 397 -23.56 23.39 11.03
CA SER A 397 -24.15 23.35 12.37
C SER A 397 -23.30 22.54 13.36
N ASN A 398 -23.52 22.77 14.66
CA ASN A 398 -22.91 21.95 15.72
C ASN A 398 -23.28 20.45 15.62
N ASN A 399 -24.48 20.13 15.13
CA ASN A 399 -24.92 18.75 14.95
C ASN A 399 -24.16 18.05 13.83
N GLU A 400 -24.03 18.70 12.67
CA GLU A 400 -23.26 18.17 11.54
C GLU A 400 -21.78 18.01 11.91
N LEU A 401 -21.21 18.99 12.64
CA LEU A 401 -19.84 18.87 13.12
C LEU A 401 -19.68 17.68 14.06
N ARG A 402 -20.61 17.47 15.01
CA ARG A 402 -20.56 16.33 15.94
C ARG A 402 -20.66 14.99 15.21
N GLU A 403 -21.57 14.86 14.25
CA GLU A 403 -21.70 13.67 13.41
C GLU A 403 -20.41 13.42 12.61
N SER A 404 -19.88 14.46 11.97
CA SER A 404 -18.65 14.37 11.19
C SER A 404 -17.45 13.98 12.05
N VAL A 405 -17.26 14.61 13.21
CA VAL A 405 -16.15 14.30 14.13
C VAL A 405 -16.21 12.85 14.59
N THR A 406 -17.39 12.40 15.05
CA THR A 406 -17.58 11.02 15.52
C THR A 406 -17.26 10.05 14.39
N ARG A 407 -17.91 10.22 13.22
CA ARG A 407 -17.69 9.38 12.04
C ARG A 407 -16.23 9.37 11.61
N ASP A 408 -15.61 10.53 11.48
CA ASP A 408 -14.35 10.65 10.76
C ASP A 408 -13.15 10.28 11.63
N TYR A 409 -13.21 10.50 12.95
CA TYR A 409 -12.19 9.97 13.86
C TYR A 409 -12.22 8.45 13.93
N PHE A 410 -13.41 7.85 14.11
CA PHE A 410 -13.53 6.39 14.10
C PHE A 410 -13.21 5.80 12.73
N GLY A 411 -13.63 6.48 11.67
CA GLY A 411 -13.29 6.15 10.28
C GLY A 411 -11.79 6.06 10.07
N PHE A 412 -11.08 7.14 10.41
CA PHE A 412 -9.62 7.24 10.27
C PHE A 412 -8.87 6.20 11.11
N LEU A 413 -9.23 6.06 12.39
CA LEU A 413 -8.59 5.07 13.28
C LEU A 413 -8.84 3.65 12.82
N ASN A 414 -10.07 3.32 12.43
CA ASN A 414 -10.38 1.96 12.01
C ASN A 414 -9.62 1.59 10.75
N TRP A 415 -9.62 2.48 9.76
CA TRP A 415 -8.97 2.26 8.48
C TRP A 415 -7.46 2.05 8.61
N LEU A 416 -6.81 2.76 9.54
CA LEU A 416 -5.35 2.77 9.64
C LEU A 416 -4.77 1.87 10.72
N VAL A 417 -5.58 1.47 11.69
CA VAL A 417 -5.09 0.88 12.94
C VAL A 417 -5.88 -0.38 13.29
N LEU A 418 -7.19 -0.27 13.42
CA LEU A 418 -7.98 -1.33 14.08
C LEU A 418 -8.13 -2.60 13.23
N GLY A 419 -8.29 -2.48 11.91
CA GLY A 419 -8.36 -3.66 11.02
C GLY A 419 -7.07 -4.50 11.06
N GLY A 420 -5.91 -3.83 11.11
CA GLY A 420 -4.62 -4.50 11.27
C GLY A 420 -4.46 -5.17 12.63
N PHE A 421 -4.99 -4.57 13.71
CA PHE A 421 -4.99 -5.19 15.03
C PHE A 421 -5.94 -6.39 15.12
N ALA A 422 -7.10 -6.34 14.47
CA ALA A 422 -8.00 -7.48 14.39
C ALA A 422 -7.33 -8.65 13.65
N ALA A 423 -6.72 -8.40 12.49
CA ALA A 423 -5.97 -9.41 11.77
C ALA A 423 -4.84 -10.01 12.62
N LYS A 424 -4.05 -9.14 13.25
CA LYS A 424 -2.98 -9.55 14.14
C LYS A 424 -3.46 -10.37 15.35
N GLY A 425 -4.60 -10.00 15.91
CA GLY A 425 -5.23 -10.71 17.04
C GLY A 425 -5.64 -12.12 16.65
N VAL A 426 -6.32 -12.27 15.51
CA VAL A 426 -6.71 -13.59 14.98
C VAL A 426 -5.50 -14.45 14.63
N ALA A 427 -4.48 -13.86 13.98
CA ALA A 427 -3.22 -14.58 13.74
C ALA A 427 -2.57 -15.04 15.05
N ASN A 428 -2.66 -14.25 16.13
CA ASN A 428 -2.10 -14.61 17.44
C ASN A 428 -2.88 -15.74 18.11
N LEU A 429 -4.18 -15.89 17.81
CA LEU A 429 -4.97 -17.04 18.26
C LEU A 429 -4.62 -18.32 17.47
N LEU A 430 -4.32 -18.19 16.18
CA LEU A 430 -3.95 -19.29 15.27
C LEU A 430 -2.47 -19.71 15.37
N ASP A 431 -1.63 -18.84 15.93
CA ASP A 431 -0.20 -19.04 16.19
C ASP A 431 0.18 -18.45 17.55
N LYS A 432 -0.33 -19.07 18.63
CA LYS A 432 -0.17 -18.59 20.02
C LYS A 432 1.29 -18.44 20.46
N LYS A 433 2.19 -19.27 19.92
CA LYS A 433 3.63 -19.22 20.22
C LYS A 433 4.38 -18.16 19.41
N GLN A 434 3.71 -17.54 18.43
CA GLN A 434 4.26 -16.54 17.52
C GLN A 434 5.50 -17.05 16.77
N GLU A 435 5.48 -18.31 16.36
CA GLU A 435 6.62 -18.98 15.73
C GLU A 435 6.60 -18.83 14.21
N ASN A 436 5.41 -18.72 13.61
CA ASN A 436 5.20 -18.94 12.19
C ASN A 436 4.70 -17.72 11.44
N LEU A 437 3.81 -16.92 12.05
CA LEU A 437 3.06 -15.84 11.36
C LEU A 437 3.60 -14.42 11.64
N PHE A 438 4.63 -14.30 12.48
CA PHE A 438 5.07 -13.02 13.01
C PHE A 438 6.55 -12.77 12.78
N ASN A 439 6.92 -11.49 12.63
CA ASN A 439 8.27 -10.96 12.81
C ASN A 439 8.29 -10.17 14.13
N ILE A 440 9.30 -10.41 14.97
CA ILE A 440 9.42 -9.85 16.32
C ILE A 440 10.71 -9.03 16.41
N ASN A 441 10.58 -7.71 16.27
CA ASN A 441 11.71 -6.78 16.19
C ASN A 441 12.50 -6.64 17.50
N LYS A 442 11.82 -6.83 18.65
CA LYS A 442 12.41 -6.73 19.98
C LYS A 442 11.79 -7.78 20.89
N LYS A 443 12.55 -8.38 21.81
CA LYS A 443 11.96 -9.23 22.85
C LYS A 443 11.20 -8.36 23.85
N GLY A 444 9.99 -8.77 24.23
CA GLY A 444 9.18 -8.04 25.19
C GLY A 444 7.93 -8.82 25.62
N LYS A 445 7.15 -8.23 26.52
CA LYS A 445 5.86 -8.76 27.00
C LYS A 445 4.81 -7.64 27.05
N GLY A 446 3.54 -8.04 27.03
CA GLY A 446 2.40 -7.13 27.20
C GLY A 446 1.93 -6.41 25.93
N ILE A 447 0.87 -5.62 26.08
CA ILE A 447 0.15 -4.99 24.96
C ILE A 447 1.03 -3.98 24.21
N LYS A 448 1.84 -3.17 24.91
CA LYS A 448 2.74 -2.19 24.26
C LYS A 448 3.74 -2.87 23.31
N HIS A 449 4.31 -3.99 23.76
CA HIS A 449 5.22 -4.81 22.96
C HIS A 449 4.49 -5.42 21.77
N TRP A 450 3.33 -6.04 22.03
CA TRP A 450 2.50 -6.60 20.98
C TRP A 450 2.18 -5.54 19.92
N LEU A 451 1.76 -4.33 20.28
CA LEU A 451 1.41 -3.26 19.34
C LEU A 451 2.59 -2.72 18.52
N ASN A 452 3.79 -2.61 19.10
CA ASN A 452 4.89 -1.85 18.49
C ASN A 452 6.00 -2.70 17.88
N ASP A 453 6.25 -3.89 18.41
CA ASP A 453 7.45 -4.65 18.06
C ASP A 453 7.13 -5.95 17.28
N ILE A 454 5.86 -6.31 17.19
CA ILE A 454 5.40 -7.49 16.44
C ILE A 454 4.75 -7.03 15.14
N SER A 455 5.02 -7.70 14.03
CA SER A 455 4.31 -7.49 12.76
C SER A 455 3.94 -8.84 12.15
N LEU A 456 2.84 -8.87 11.40
CA LEU A 456 2.50 -10.05 10.61
C LEU A 456 3.48 -10.22 9.47
N LYS A 457 3.80 -11.48 9.17
CA LYS A 457 4.48 -11.87 7.95
C LYS A 457 3.56 -11.69 6.75
N THR A 458 4.13 -11.37 5.59
CA THR A 458 3.36 -11.32 4.33
C THR A 458 3.14 -12.72 3.76
N HIS A 459 2.17 -12.87 2.85
CA HIS A 459 2.01 -14.13 2.10
C HIS A 459 3.29 -14.55 1.38
N VAL A 460 4.06 -13.60 0.86
CA VAL A 460 5.34 -13.88 0.21
C VAL A 460 6.32 -14.45 1.22
N GLU A 461 6.45 -13.88 2.41
CA GLU A 461 7.35 -14.37 3.46
C GLU A 461 6.96 -15.78 3.95
N ILE A 462 5.66 -16.11 4.00
CA ILE A 462 5.20 -17.46 4.36
C ILE A 462 5.43 -18.45 3.22
N ALA A 463 5.10 -18.07 1.98
CA ALA A 463 5.29 -18.92 0.79
C ALA A 463 6.77 -19.26 0.57
N ALA A 464 7.63 -18.28 0.84
CA ALA A 464 9.06 -18.36 0.67
C ALA A 464 9.78 -19.20 1.75
N LYS A 465 9.05 -19.91 2.63
CA LYS A 465 9.64 -20.87 3.59
C LYS A 465 9.50 -22.34 3.14
N GLY A 466 9.15 -22.58 1.88
CA GLY A 466 8.98 -23.92 1.33
C GLY A 466 7.52 -24.38 1.30
N LYS A 467 7.25 -25.40 0.49
CA LYS A 467 5.89 -25.81 0.12
C LYS A 467 5.09 -26.29 1.33
N ASP A 468 5.72 -27.06 2.21
CA ASP A 468 5.07 -27.65 3.38
C ASP A 468 4.76 -26.61 4.45
N PHE A 469 5.70 -25.69 4.70
CA PHE A 469 5.47 -24.58 5.62
C PHE A 469 4.34 -23.68 5.12
N ALA A 470 4.36 -23.35 3.82
CA ALA A 470 3.34 -22.56 3.15
C ALA A 470 1.95 -23.21 3.29
N ARG A 471 1.83 -24.50 2.99
CA ARG A 471 0.56 -25.26 3.10
C ARG A 471 -0.01 -25.24 4.51
N LYS A 472 0.84 -25.32 5.54
CA LYS A 472 0.40 -25.32 6.95
C LYS A 472 -0.02 -23.94 7.47
N ASN A 473 0.51 -22.85 6.90
CA ASN A 473 0.40 -21.51 7.49
C ASN A 473 -0.32 -20.45 6.65
N ILE A 474 -0.36 -20.56 5.30
CA ILE A 474 -1.02 -19.56 4.44
C ILE A 474 -2.50 -19.39 4.80
N TRP A 475 -3.22 -20.49 5.02
CA TRP A 475 -4.65 -20.42 5.34
C TRP A 475 -4.88 -19.65 6.65
N LYS A 476 -3.98 -19.77 7.64
CA LYS A 476 -4.07 -19.02 8.90
C LYS A 476 -3.91 -17.53 8.65
N LEU A 477 -2.96 -17.14 7.80
CA LEU A 477 -2.76 -15.76 7.39
C LEU A 477 -3.97 -15.22 6.60
N ASN A 478 -4.54 -16.03 5.71
CA ASN A 478 -5.77 -15.68 4.99
C ASN A 478 -6.93 -15.43 5.96
N VAL A 479 -7.15 -16.32 6.93
CA VAL A 479 -8.20 -16.17 7.95
C VAL A 479 -7.98 -14.90 8.78
N ALA A 480 -6.73 -14.62 9.19
CA ALA A 480 -6.40 -13.39 9.88
C ALA A 480 -6.74 -12.14 9.05
N HIS A 481 -6.35 -12.10 7.77
CA HIS A 481 -6.61 -10.92 6.93
C HIS A 481 -8.09 -10.77 6.60
N VAL A 482 -8.80 -11.87 6.32
CA VAL A 482 -10.25 -11.87 6.16
C VAL A 482 -10.94 -11.38 7.43
N ALA A 483 -10.48 -11.77 8.62
CA ALA A 483 -11.04 -11.28 9.87
C ALA A 483 -10.79 -9.77 10.07
N GLY A 484 -9.61 -9.26 9.69
CA GLY A 484 -9.33 -7.82 9.70
C GLY A 484 -10.22 -7.03 8.73
N LEU A 485 -10.45 -7.58 7.53
CA LEU A 485 -11.39 -7.01 6.55
C LEU A 485 -12.83 -7.06 7.07
N ALA A 486 -13.29 -8.21 7.58
CA ALA A 486 -14.63 -8.39 8.12
C ALA A 486 -14.89 -7.47 9.31
N TYR A 487 -13.93 -7.35 10.24
CA TYR A 487 -13.99 -6.38 11.33
C TYR A 487 -14.14 -4.95 10.78
N SER A 488 -13.35 -4.58 9.77
CA SER A 488 -13.45 -3.26 9.15
C SER A 488 -14.80 -3.03 8.49
N THR A 489 -15.35 -4.03 7.79
CA THR A 489 -16.68 -3.97 7.17
C THR A 489 -17.78 -3.81 8.22
N VAL A 490 -17.72 -4.55 9.32
CA VAL A 490 -18.71 -4.44 10.40
C VAL A 490 -18.60 -3.10 11.11
N ALA A 491 -17.40 -2.72 11.53
CA ALA A 491 -17.16 -1.48 12.27
C ALA A 491 -17.48 -0.23 11.43
N LEU A 492 -16.93 -0.15 10.21
CA LEU A 492 -17.07 1.02 9.33
C LEU A 492 -18.33 0.99 8.50
N GLY A 493 -18.68 -0.16 7.96
CA GLY A 493 -19.77 -0.32 7.01
C GLY A 493 -21.13 -0.44 7.67
N ILE A 494 -21.20 -0.95 8.90
CA ILE A 494 -22.47 -1.25 9.59
C ILE A 494 -22.62 -0.43 10.87
N ILE A 495 -21.76 -0.64 11.86
CA ILE A 495 -21.91 -0.04 13.20
C ILE A 495 -21.84 1.48 13.13
N LEU A 496 -20.83 2.03 12.45
CA LEU A 496 -20.63 3.48 12.41
C LEU A 496 -21.79 4.24 11.74
N PRO A 497 -22.34 3.80 10.59
CA PRO A 497 -23.56 4.39 10.03
C PRO A 497 -24.75 4.35 10.99
N LEU A 498 -24.95 3.23 11.69
CA LEU A 498 -26.04 3.10 12.67
C LEU A 498 -25.88 4.08 13.83
N ILE A 499 -24.66 4.25 14.34
CA ILE A 499 -24.35 5.26 15.36
C ILE A 499 -24.64 6.66 14.82
N ASN A 500 -24.21 6.97 13.60
CA ASN A 500 -24.45 8.28 12.98
C ASN A 500 -25.94 8.56 12.80
N ILE A 501 -26.72 7.60 12.29
CA ILE A 501 -28.18 7.73 12.16
C ILE A 501 -28.83 7.98 13.53
N LYS A 502 -28.42 7.23 14.55
CA LYS A 502 -28.93 7.42 15.92
C LYS A 502 -28.57 8.80 16.49
N LEU A 503 -27.38 9.32 16.20
CA LEU A 503 -26.94 10.65 16.63
C LEU A 503 -27.65 11.78 15.87
N ALA A 504 -27.94 11.59 14.58
CA ALA A 504 -28.69 12.53 13.75
C ALA A 504 -30.16 12.64 14.19
N ASN A 505 -30.77 11.51 14.58
CA ASN A 505 -32.17 11.46 15.01
C ASN A 505 -32.38 11.97 16.46
N ARG A 506 -31.32 12.14 17.26
CA ARG A 506 -31.41 12.75 18.59
C ARG A 506 -31.53 14.28 18.45
N LYS A 507 -32.77 14.79 18.32
CA LYS A 507 -33.06 16.22 18.51
C LYS A 507 -32.58 16.67 19.91
N PRO A 508 -31.94 17.85 20.06
CA PRO A 508 -31.66 18.39 21.39
C PRO A 508 -32.97 18.57 22.15
N LYS A 509 -33.02 18.14 23.40
CA LYS A 509 -34.20 18.21 24.30
C LYS A 509 -34.66 19.64 24.64
N GLU A 510 -34.06 20.67 24.06
CA GLU A 510 -34.36 22.08 24.37
C GLU A 510 -35.58 22.65 23.61
N GLN A 511 -36.35 21.84 22.88
CA GLN A 511 -37.55 22.30 22.16
C GLN A 511 -38.88 21.69 22.66
N VAL A 512 -38.90 21.03 23.82
CA VAL A 512 -40.15 20.51 24.43
C VAL A 512 -40.55 21.27 25.71
N GLN A 513 -39.77 22.25 26.15
CA GLN A 513 -40.16 23.17 27.22
C GLN A 513 -39.74 24.58 26.85
N LYS A 514 -40.58 25.26 26.06
CA LYS A 514 -40.83 26.70 26.14
C LYS A 514 -42.14 27.02 25.46
#